data_AF-A0A936PTY2-F1
#
_entry.id   AF-A0A936PTY2-F1
#
_cell.length_a   1.000
_cell.length_b   1.000
_cell.length_c   1.000
_cell.angle_alpha   90.00
_cell.angle_beta   90.00
_cell.angle_gamma   90.00
#
_symmetry.space_group_name_H-M   'P 1'
#
loop_
_entity.id
_entity.type
_entity.pdbx_description
1 polymer ?
#
loop_
_entity_poly.entity_id
_entity_poly.type
_entity_poly.pdbx_seq_one_letter_code
_entity_poly.pdbx_strand_id
1 'polypeptide(L)'
;MREVINFLLQPGPLCVVFWHVDADKPWSARAKSENAARFAKDVLENVRLGLENEARRRVDLNSEALLNRIILVLPCAAIESWLYLNHDVLRDHANQHGLQSEVDALIQRCGEHGFDEVEGVKWCTKVEDFANLALATRFKPEHARTRSPSYRAFLDGLIAHSELNAVMAQATYR
;
A
#
# COMPACT_ATOMS: atom_id res chain seq x y z
N MET A 1 18.53 0.18 1.04
CA MET A 1 18.78 -0.62 -0.19
C MET A 1 19.52 -1.91 0.07
N ARG A 2 20.69 -1.89 0.74
CA ARG A 2 21.46 -3.12 1.02
C ARG A 2 20.68 -4.20 1.78
N GLU A 3 19.85 -3.80 2.74
CA GLU A 3 18.99 -4.73 3.49
C GLU A 3 17.96 -5.44 2.60
N VAL A 4 17.33 -4.69 1.68
CA VAL A 4 16.35 -5.23 0.73
C VAL A 4 17.02 -6.21 -0.22
N ILE A 5 18.20 -5.86 -0.75
CA ILE A 5 19.01 -6.76 -1.57
C ILE A 5 19.35 -8.03 -0.78
N ASN A 6 19.88 -7.89 0.44
CA ASN A 6 20.21 -9.04 1.28
C ASN A 6 18.99 -9.92 1.56
N PHE A 7 17.83 -9.32 1.81
CA PHE A 7 16.57 -10.03 2.04
C PHE A 7 16.13 -10.84 0.81
N LEU A 8 16.20 -10.24 -0.38
CA LEU A 8 15.90 -10.92 -1.65
C LEU A 8 16.90 -12.04 -1.96
N LEU A 9 18.13 -11.93 -1.47
CA LEU A 9 19.19 -12.93 -1.65
C LEU A 9 19.17 -14.06 -0.60
N GLN A 10 18.32 -13.99 0.42
CA GLN A 10 18.33 -15.00 1.48
C GLN A 10 17.94 -16.38 0.92
N PRO A 11 18.74 -17.42 1.17
CA PRO A 11 18.33 -18.79 0.87
C PRO A 11 17.19 -19.19 1.82
N GLY A 12 16.06 -19.62 1.27
CA GLY A 12 14.87 -19.90 2.07
C GLY A 12 13.59 -19.97 1.21
N PRO A 13 12.40 -19.99 1.84
CA PRO A 13 11.15 -19.87 1.09
C PRO A 13 11.17 -18.58 0.27
N LEU A 14 10.50 -18.61 -0.88
CA LEU A 14 10.28 -17.42 -1.70
C LEU A 14 9.80 -16.27 -0.80
N CYS A 15 10.37 -15.08 -0.98
CA CYS A 15 10.00 -13.88 -0.24
C CYS A 15 9.52 -12.79 -1.20
N VAL A 16 8.56 -11.98 -0.76
CA VAL A 16 8.05 -10.81 -1.48
C VAL A 16 8.20 -9.59 -0.59
N VAL A 17 8.62 -8.47 -1.17
CA VAL A 17 8.81 -7.20 -0.48
C VAL A 17 7.69 -6.26 -0.91
N PHE A 18 6.80 -5.93 0.02
CA PHE A 18 5.82 -4.86 -0.19
C PHE A 18 6.48 -3.53 0.11
N TRP A 19 6.62 -2.68 -0.91
CA TRP A 19 7.16 -1.33 -0.76
C TRP A 19 6.03 -0.32 -0.75
N HIS A 20 5.81 0.34 0.38
CA HIS A 20 4.77 1.34 0.52
C HIS A 20 5.27 2.74 0.17
N VAL A 21 4.49 3.45 -0.63
CA VAL A 21 4.71 4.87 -0.96
C VAL A 21 3.36 5.56 -1.00
N ASP A 22 3.22 6.70 -0.33
CA ASP A 22 1.98 7.48 -0.44
C ASP A 22 1.90 8.14 -1.82
N ALA A 23 0.79 7.97 -2.52
CA ALA A 23 0.58 8.68 -3.78
C ALA A 23 0.27 10.15 -3.51
N ASP A 24 0.94 11.02 -4.27
CA ASP A 24 0.67 12.46 -4.38
C ASP A 24 -0.47 12.78 -5.37
N LYS A 25 -1.18 11.76 -5.85
CA LYS A 25 -2.28 11.84 -6.82
C LYS A 25 -3.46 10.94 -6.44
N PRO A 26 -4.69 11.29 -6.85
CA PRO A 26 -5.86 10.42 -6.83
C PRO A 26 -5.59 9.09 -7.52
N TRP A 27 -6.32 8.04 -7.13
CA TRP A 27 -6.12 6.70 -7.67
C TRP A 27 -6.27 6.64 -9.19
N SER A 28 -7.27 7.33 -9.76
CA SER A 28 -7.46 7.46 -11.21
C SER A 28 -6.26 8.09 -11.93
N ALA A 29 -5.48 8.93 -11.25
CA ALA A 29 -4.31 9.63 -11.77
C ALA A 29 -2.96 9.07 -11.25
N ARG A 30 -2.97 7.95 -10.51
CA ARG A 30 -1.78 7.40 -9.82
C ARG A 30 -0.59 7.11 -10.72
N ALA A 31 -0.83 6.81 -12.00
CA ALA A 31 0.23 6.59 -13.00
C ALA A 31 1.11 7.84 -13.21
N LYS A 32 0.62 9.03 -12.82
CA LYS A 32 1.33 10.31 -12.88
C LYS A 32 1.90 10.73 -11.53
N SER A 33 1.92 9.84 -10.54
CA SER A 33 2.47 10.12 -9.20
C SER A 33 3.98 10.38 -9.29
N GLU A 34 4.42 11.53 -8.79
CA GLU A 34 5.84 11.84 -8.68
C GLU A 34 6.53 10.89 -7.70
N ASN A 35 5.81 10.50 -6.64
CA ASN A 35 6.32 9.55 -5.65
C ASN A 35 6.53 8.15 -6.27
N ALA A 36 5.64 7.70 -7.16
CA ALA A 36 5.84 6.46 -7.91
C ALA A 36 7.05 6.55 -8.86
N ALA A 37 7.22 7.69 -9.54
CA ALA A 37 8.38 7.93 -10.41
C ALA A 37 9.70 7.93 -9.62
N ARG A 38 9.71 8.56 -8.44
CA ARG A 38 10.86 8.55 -7.52
C ARG A 38 11.15 7.15 -7.00
N PHE A 39 10.15 6.35 -6.66
CA PHE A 39 10.35 4.96 -6.28
C PHE A 39 11.05 4.17 -7.40
N ALA A 40 10.58 4.29 -8.65
CA ALA A 40 11.21 3.61 -9.78
C ALA A 40 12.68 4.04 -9.96
N LYS A 41 12.95 5.34 -9.87
CA LYS A 41 14.29 5.91 -10.09
C LYS A 41 15.25 5.66 -8.93
N ASP A 42 14.81 5.86 -7.69
CA ASP A 42 15.70 5.93 -6.52
C ASP A 42 15.75 4.60 -5.76
N VAL A 43 14.72 3.77 -5.88
CA VAL A 43 14.65 2.48 -5.17
C VAL A 43 14.87 1.33 -6.12
N LEU A 44 13.99 1.16 -7.13
CA LEU A 44 14.08 0.00 -8.03
C LEU A 44 15.40 -0.04 -8.79
N GLU A 45 15.86 1.09 -9.33
CA GLU A 45 17.14 1.15 -10.04
C GLU A 45 18.33 0.80 -9.13
N ASN A 46 18.35 1.30 -7.90
CA ASN A 46 19.42 1.00 -6.95
C ASN A 46 19.42 -0.48 -6.52
N VAL A 47 18.24 -1.08 -6.36
CA VAL A 47 18.13 -2.52 -6.07
C VAL A 47 18.54 -3.35 -7.29
N ARG A 48 18.11 -2.98 -8.50
CA ARG A 48 18.50 -3.61 -9.76
C ARG A 48 20.02 -3.65 -9.91
N LEU A 49 20.68 -2.50 -9.79
CA LEU A 49 22.14 -2.39 -9.87
C LEU A 49 22.84 -3.25 -8.79
N GLY A 50 22.28 -3.30 -7.58
CA GLY A 50 22.78 -4.15 -6.51
C GLY A 50 22.68 -5.65 -6.85
N LEU A 51 21.52 -6.09 -7.34
CA LEU A 51 21.28 -7.48 -7.74
C LEU A 51 22.12 -7.89 -8.94
N GLU A 52 22.28 -7.03 -9.95
CA GLU A 52 23.14 -7.29 -11.11
C GLU A 52 24.61 -7.47 -10.71
N ASN A 53 25.09 -6.66 -9.76
CA ASN A 53 26.45 -6.80 -9.24
C ASN A 53 26.65 -8.13 -8.50
N GLU A 54 25.64 -8.61 -7.78
CA GLU A 54 25.68 -9.94 -7.15
C GLU A 54 25.54 -11.08 -8.16
N ALA A 55 24.74 -10.91 -9.22
CA ALA A 55 24.60 -11.89 -10.30
C ALA A 55 25.91 -12.12 -11.05
N ARG A 56 26.75 -11.08 -11.21
CA ARG A 56 28.12 -11.24 -11.76
C ARG A 56 29.01 -12.16 -10.93
N ARG A 57 28.69 -12.37 -9.65
CA ARG A 57 29.43 -13.24 -8.73
C ARG A 57 28.77 -14.62 -8.55
N ARG A 58 27.52 -14.79 -9.00
CA ARG A 58 26.67 -15.97 -8.76
C ARG A 58 25.92 -16.34 -10.04
N VAL A 59 26.36 -17.41 -10.70
CA VAL A 59 25.87 -17.84 -12.03
C VAL A 59 24.39 -18.26 -12.01
N ASP A 60 23.86 -18.64 -10.85
CA ASP A 60 22.49 -19.09 -10.63
C ASP A 60 21.50 -17.97 -10.28
N LEU A 61 21.98 -16.72 -10.14
CA LEU A 61 21.13 -15.61 -9.72
C LEU A 61 20.37 -14.99 -10.90
N ASN A 62 19.04 -15.04 -10.84
CA ASN A 62 18.18 -14.30 -11.76
C ASN A 62 17.74 -12.97 -11.12
N SER A 63 18.44 -11.88 -11.46
CA SER A 63 18.17 -10.54 -10.91
C SER A 63 16.77 -10.02 -11.22
N GLU A 64 16.25 -10.28 -12.42
CA GLU A 64 14.90 -9.86 -12.84
C GLU A 64 13.81 -10.57 -12.04
N ALA A 65 13.96 -11.88 -11.83
CA ALA A 65 13.03 -12.65 -10.99
C ALA A 65 13.04 -12.12 -9.53
N LEU A 66 14.19 -11.72 -9.01
CA LEU A 66 14.31 -11.12 -7.68
C LEU A 66 13.70 -9.71 -7.63
N LEU A 67 13.87 -8.91 -8.68
CA LEU A 67 13.32 -7.57 -8.77
C LEU A 67 11.78 -7.61 -8.82
N ASN A 68 11.21 -8.58 -9.54
CA ASN A 68 9.75 -8.80 -9.63
C ASN A 68 9.11 -9.23 -8.30
N ARG A 69 9.89 -9.54 -7.27
CA ARG A 69 9.39 -9.79 -5.91
C ARG A 69 9.16 -8.50 -5.12
N ILE A 70 9.53 -7.34 -5.66
CA ILE A 70 9.23 -6.04 -5.05
C ILE A 70 7.89 -5.56 -5.62
N ILE A 71 6.89 -5.51 -4.76
CA ILE A 71 5.54 -5.06 -5.11
C ILE A 71 5.32 -3.66 -4.54
N LEU A 72 5.11 -2.69 -5.41
CA LEU A 72 4.78 -1.32 -5.01
C LEU A 72 3.32 -1.25 -4.51
N VAL A 73 3.15 -0.70 -3.31
CA VAL A 73 1.85 -0.36 -2.71
C VAL A 73 1.74 1.16 -2.71
N LEU A 74 0.84 1.69 -3.55
CA LEU A 74 0.70 3.13 -3.83
C LEU A 74 -0.73 3.63 -3.54
N PRO A 75 -1.15 3.73 -2.26
CA PRO A 75 -2.47 4.26 -1.92
C PRO A 75 -2.54 5.78 -2.12
N CYS A 76 -3.71 6.31 -2.46
CA CYS A 76 -3.92 7.76 -2.53
C CYS A 76 -3.85 8.39 -1.14
N ALA A 77 -2.98 9.39 -0.99
CA ALA A 77 -2.73 10.19 0.21
C ALA A 77 -2.15 9.46 1.44
N ALA A 78 -2.56 8.21 1.73
CA ALA A 78 -2.04 7.35 2.79
C ALA A 78 -2.73 5.96 2.82
N ILE A 79 -2.09 4.91 3.35
CA ILE A 79 -2.79 3.65 3.68
C ILE A 79 -3.88 3.88 4.74
N GLU A 80 -3.68 4.88 5.61
CA GLU A 80 -4.62 5.36 6.61
C GLU A 80 -5.90 5.90 6.00
N SER A 81 -5.85 6.38 4.74
CA SER A 81 -7.06 6.79 4.02
C SER A 81 -8.06 5.65 3.86
N TRP A 82 -7.57 4.41 3.74
CA TRP A 82 -8.45 3.24 3.72
C TRP A 82 -9.07 2.96 5.08
N LEU A 83 -8.39 3.29 6.18
CA LEU A 83 -8.94 3.11 7.53
C LEU A 83 -10.15 4.01 7.78
N TYR A 84 -10.22 5.16 7.12
CA TYR A 84 -11.39 6.05 7.19
C TYR A 84 -12.67 5.48 6.57
N LEU A 85 -12.60 4.35 5.85
CA LEU A 85 -13.79 3.57 5.44
C LEU A 85 -14.57 3.03 6.65
N ASN A 86 -13.95 3.03 7.83
CA ASN A 86 -14.58 2.70 9.10
C ASN A 86 -15.41 3.89 9.63
N HIS A 87 -16.48 4.22 8.91
CA HIS A 87 -17.31 5.40 9.21
C HIS A 87 -17.82 5.44 10.65
N ASP A 88 -18.16 4.30 11.23
CA ASP A 88 -18.69 4.23 12.60
C ASP A 88 -17.62 4.67 13.61
N VAL A 89 -16.40 4.17 13.49
CA VAL A 89 -15.28 4.59 14.36
C VAL A 89 -14.88 6.03 14.11
N LEU A 90 -14.90 6.45 12.85
CA LEU A 90 -14.60 7.83 12.49
C LEU A 90 -15.63 8.80 13.09
N ARG A 91 -16.91 8.45 13.05
CA ARG A 91 -18.00 9.23 13.68
C ARG A 91 -17.96 9.18 15.20
N ASP A 92 -17.68 8.02 15.80
CA ASP A 92 -17.49 7.89 17.25
C ASP A 92 -16.38 8.85 17.73
N HIS A 93 -15.25 8.87 17.02
CA HIS A 93 -14.15 9.77 17.32
C HIS A 93 -14.52 11.23 17.06
N ALA A 94 -15.17 11.54 15.94
CA ALA A 94 -15.66 12.89 15.65
C ALA A 94 -16.58 13.41 16.76
N ASN A 95 -17.42 12.52 17.30
CA ASN A 95 -18.34 12.83 18.38
C ASN A 95 -17.62 13.22 19.68
N GLN A 96 -16.55 12.53 20.01
CA GLN A 96 -15.75 12.78 21.21
C GLN A 96 -14.95 14.09 21.15
N HIS A 97 -14.68 14.57 19.93
CA HIS A 97 -13.77 15.69 19.69
C HIS A 97 -14.44 16.94 19.07
N GLY A 98 -15.76 16.92 18.85
CA GLY A 98 -16.47 18.05 18.27
C GLY A 98 -16.18 18.28 16.78
N LEU A 99 -15.88 17.22 16.03
CA LEU A 99 -15.47 17.25 14.62
C LEU A 99 -16.54 16.67 13.69
N GLN A 100 -17.79 16.59 14.13
CA GLN A 100 -18.87 15.91 13.42
C GLN A 100 -19.10 16.49 12.03
N SER A 101 -19.14 17.82 11.92
CA SER A 101 -19.37 18.51 10.65
C SER A 101 -18.29 18.20 9.61
N GLU A 102 -17.02 18.18 10.04
CA GLU A 102 -15.86 17.92 9.19
C GLU A 102 -15.84 16.48 8.71
N VAL A 103 -16.13 15.53 9.60
CA VAL A 103 -16.19 14.10 9.27
C VAL A 103 -17.38 13.79 8.38
N ASP A 104 -18.56 14.34 8.63
CA ASP A 104 -19.72 14.11 7.77
C ASP A 104 -19.52 14.75 6.39
N ALA A 105 -18.92 15.95 6.30
CA ALA A 105 -18.55 16.56 5.03
C ALA A 105 -17.53 15.72 4.25
N LEU A 106 -16.54 15.13 4.93
CA LEU A 106 -15.62 14.19 4.30
C LEU A 106 -16.37 12.95 3.80
N ILE A 107 -17.16 12.29 4.65
CA ILE A 107 -17.89 11.06 4.28
C ILE A 107 -18.80 11.33 3.07
N GLN A 108 -19.45 12.50 3.03
CA GLN A 108 -20.25 12.91 1.88
C GLN A 108 -19.39 13.03 0.62
N ARG A 109 -18.29 13.80 0.68
CA ARG A 109 -17.37 13.99 -0.46
C ARG A 109 -16.78 12.67 -0.97
N CYS A 110 -16.41 11.78 -0.05
CA CYS A 110 -15.92 10.45 -0.39
C CYS A 110 -17.02 9.49 -0.85
N GLY A 111 -18.29 9.72 -0.48
CA GLY A 111 -19.43 8.98 -1.01
C GLY A 111 -19.71 9.29 -2.49
N GLU A 112 -19.40 10.51 -2.93
CA GLU A 112 -19.56 10.95 -4.32
C GLU A 112 -18.43 10.48 -5.23
N HIS A 113 -17.19 10.40 -4.70
CA HIS A 113 -15.99 10.18 -5.51
C HIS A 113 -15.20 8.90 -5.18
N GLY A 114 -15.36 8.34 -3.98
CA GLY A 114 -14.46 7.34 -3.41
C GLY A 114 -13.37 7.97 -2.54
N PHE A 115 -12.96 7.28 -1.47
CA PHE A 115 -11.92 7.77 -0.54
C PHE A 115 -10.54 7.94 -1.19
N ASP A 116 -10.31 7.16 -2.25
CA ASP A 116 -9.10 7.07 -3.04
C ASP A 116 -9.01 8.08 -4.17
N GLU A 117 -10.10 8.81 -4.42
CA GLU A 117 -10.14 9.91 -5.40
C GLU A 117 -10.10 11.29 -4.73
N VAL A 118 -10.21 11.32 -3.40
CA VAL A 118 -10.21 12.55 -2.61
C VAL A 118 -8.79 12.83 -2.12
N GLU A 119 -8.23 13.96 -2.54
CA GLU A 119 -6.92 14.39 -2.04
C GLU A 119 -7.01 14.89 -0.59
N GLY A 120 -5.94 14.66 0.17
CA GLY A 120 -5.76 15.24 1.49
C GLY A 120 -6.76 14.81 2.57
N VAL A 121 -7.33 13.60 2.46
CA VAL A 121 -8.28 13.05 3.44
C VAL A 121 -7.78 13.19 4.88
N LYS A 122 -6.51 12.85 5.13
CA LYS A 122 -5.83 13.00 6.43
C LYS A 122 -5.88 14.44 6.97
N TRP A 123 -5.78 15.43 6.09
CA TRP A 123 -5.75 16.85 6.47
C TRP A 123 -7.15 17.43 6.71
N CYS A 124 -8.20 16.79 6.17
CA CYS A 124 -9.57 17.32 6.25
C CYS A 124 -10.26 17.02 7.59
N THR A 125 -9.88 15.95 8.28
CA THR A 125 -10.64 15.47 9.43
C THR A 125 -10.08 15.94 10.77
N LYS A 126 -8.84 16.45 10.80
CA LYS A 126 -8.06 16.65 12.05
C LYS A 126 -8.01 15.38 12.92
N VAL A 127 -8.36 14.24 12.35
CA VAL A 127 -8.22 12.92 12.96
C VAL A 127 -6.74 12.60 12.79
N GLU A 128 -5.93 13.20 13.67
CA GLU A 128 -4.49 13.01 13.72
C GLU A 128 -4.14 11.52 13.92
N ASP A 129 -2.85 11.23 14.01
CA ASP A 129 -2.31 9.88 14.16
C ASP A 129 -2.88 9.11 15.39
N PHE A 130 -3.45 9.82 16.37
CA PHE A 130 -4.05 9.24 17.59
C PHE A 130 -5.25 8.31 17.34
N ALA A 131 -6.00 8.49 16.25
CA ALA A 131 -7.12 7.60 15.95
C ALA A 131 -6.73 6.43 15.04
N ASN A 132 -5.53 6.41 14.45
CA ASN A 132 -5.11 5.38 13.51
C ASN A 132 -5.18 3.99 14.13
N LEU A 133 -4.78 3.85 15.41
CA LEU A 133 -4.86 2.58 16.12
C LEU A 133 -6.32 2.13 16.31
N ALA A 134 -7.22 3.05 16.68
CA ALA A 134 -8.64 2.72 16.88
C ALA A 134 -9.32 2.35 15.55
N LEU A 135 -9.04 3.14 14.51
CA LEU A 135 -9.51 2.91 13.15
C LEU A 135 -9.02 1.55 12.62
N ALA A 136 -7.73 1.24 12.81
CA ALA A 136 -7.11 -0.02 12.42
C ALA A 136 -7.62 -1.23 13.22
N THR A 137 -7.75 -1.11 14.54
CA THR A 137 -8.16 -2.24 15.41
C THR A 137 -9.58 -2.69 15.12
N ARG A 138 -10.46 -1.75 14.78
CA ARG A 138 -11.85 -2.03 14.41
C ARG A 138 -12.04 -2.11 12.90
N PHE A 139 -10.96 -2.02 12.12
CA PHE A 139 -11.01 -2.10 10.67
C PHE A 139 -11.41 -3.50 10.22
N LYS A 140 -12.34 -3.55 9.29
CA LYS A 140 -12.81 -4.79 8.67
C LYS A 140 -12.34 -4.81 7.22
N PRO A 141 -11.30 -5.59 6.88
CA PRO A 141 -10.76 -5.62 5.51
C PRO A 141 -11.82 -5.92 4.44
N GLU A 142 -12.85 -6.70 4.78
CA GLU A 142 -14.00 -7.00 3.92
C GLU A 142 -14.81 -5.73 3.54
N HIS A 143 -14.87 -4.74 4.43
CA HIS A 143 -15.50 -3.46 4.13
C HIS A 143 -14.66 -2.64 3.16
N ALA A 144 -13.33 -2.70 3.27
CA ALA A 144 -12.46 -1.98 2.34
C ALA A 144 -12.54 -2.56 0.92
N ARG A 145 -12.62 -3.89 0.80
CA ARG A 145 -12.79 -4.56 -0.49
C ARG A 145 -14.11 -4.18 -1.19
N THR A 146 -15.15 -3.86 -0.44
CA THR A 146 -16.47 -3.49 -0.99
C THR A 146 -16.64 -1.99 -1.20
N ARG A 147 -15.96 -1.15 -0.40
CA ARG A 147 -16.15 0.30 -0.37
C ARG A 147 -15.05 1.10 -1.07
N SER A 148 -13.93 0.49 -1.41
CA SER A 148 -12.83 1.14 -2.13
C SER A 148 -12.48 0.35 -3.40
N PRO A 149 -12.87 0.87 -4.58
CA PRO A 149 -12.50 0.28 -5.87
C PRO A 149 -10.97 0.15 -6.05
N SER A 150 -10.19 1.13 -5.60
CA SER A 150 -8.71 1.02 -5.61
C SER A 150 -8.17 -0.09 -4.73
N TYR A 151 -8.63 -0.19 -3.48
CA TYR A 151 -8.18 -1.23 -2.57
C TYR A 151 -8.51 -2.61 -3.14
N ARG A 152 -9.73 -2.76 -3.68
CA ARG A 152 -10.13 -3.99 -4.37
C ARG A 152 -9.24 -4.28 -5.57
N ALA A 153 -9.02 -3.30 -6.46
CA ALA A 153 -8.18 -3.49 -7.63
C ALA A 153 -6.72 -3.83 -7.27
N PHE A 154 -6.19 -3.24 -6.20
CA PHE A 154 -4.89 -3.58 -5.64
C PHE A 154 -4.87 -5.03 -5.15
N LEU A 155 -5.83 -5.45 -4.33
CA LEU A 155 -5.93 -6.83 -3.84
C LEU A 155 -6.10 -7.84 -4.97
N ASP A 156 -6.97 -7.55 -5.95
CA ASP A 156 -7.18 -8.42 -7.11
C ASP A 156 -5.88 -8.54 -7.93
N GLY A 157 -5.09 -7.47 -8.04
CA GLY A 157 -3.75 -7.48 -8.62
C GLY A 157 -2.74 -8.32 -7.82
N LEU A 158 -2.77 -8.25 -6.49
CA LEU A 158 -1.94 -9.10 -5.63
C LEU A 158 -2.29 -10.59 -5.81
N ILE A 159 -3.58 -10.93 -5.83
CA ILE A 159 -4.05 -12.31 -6.04
C ILE A 159 -3.61 -12.84 -7.41
N ALA A 160 -3.51 -11.98 -8.43
CA ALA A 160 -3.02 -12.36 -9.74
C ALA A 160 -1.48 -12.43 -9.84
N HIS A 161 -0.74 -11.96 -8.82
CA HIS A 161 0.71 -11.83 -8.89
C HIS A 161 1.41 -13.19 -8.75
N SER A 162 2.08 -13.64 -9.82
CA SER A 162 2.69 -14.98 -9.91
C SER A 162 3.70 -15.27 -8.78
N GLU A 163 4.62 -14.33 -8.51
CA GLU A 163 5.62 -14.49 -7.45
C GLU A 163 4.96 -14.62 -6.07
N LEU A 164 3.94 -13.80 -5.76
CA LEU A 164 3.22 -13.88 -4.50
C LEU A 164 2.48 -15.21 -4.36
N ASN A 165 1.83 -15.67 -5.42
CA ASN A 165 1.18 -16.98 -5.43
C ASN A 165 2.19 -18.12 -5.21
N ALA A 166 3.39 -18.03 -5.80
CA ALA A 166 4.44 -19.01 -5.59
C ALA A 166 4.95 -19.01 -4.14
N VAL A 167 5.10 -17.84 -3.50
CA VAL A 167 5.39 -17.71 -2.06
C VAL A 167 4.29 -18.37 -1.21
N MET A 168 3.04 -18.00 -1.47
CA MET A 168 1.89 -18.45 -0.68
C MET A 168 1.71 -19.96 -0.80
N ALA A 169 1.92 -20.54 -1.99
CA ALA A 169 1.88 -21.99 -2.18
C ALA A 169 2.94 -22.73 -1.34
N GLN A 170 4.14 -22.18 -1.16
CA GLN A 170 5.16 -22.78 -0.30
C GLN A 170 4.84 -22.66 1.20
N ALA A 171 4.11 -21.62 1.60
CA ALA A 171 3.72 -21.41 2.99
C ALA A 171 2.64 -22.41 3.46
N THR A 172 1.78 -22.89 2.56
CA THR A 172 0.69 -23.83 2.88
C THR A 172 1.16 -25.28 3.10
N TYR A 173 2.45 -25.59 2.86
CA TYR A 173 3.04 -26.93 3.05
C TYR A 173 3.88 -27.08 4.34
N ARG A 174 3.63 -26.26 5.36
CA ARG A 174 4.21 -26.39 6.70
C ARG A 174 3.13 -26.55 7.75
#